data_AF-A0A8X6IVR3-F1
#
_entry.id   AF-A0A8X6IVR3-F1
#
_cell.length_a   1.000
_cell.length_b   1.000
_cell.length_c   1.000
_cell.angle_alpha   90.00
_cell.angle_beta   90.00
_cell.angle_gamma   90.00
#
_symmetry.space_group_name_H-M   'P 1'
#
loop_
_entity.id
_entity.type
_entity.pdbx_description
1 polymer ?
#
loop_
_entity_poly.entity_id
_entity_poly.type
_entity_poly.pdbx_seq_one_letter_code
_entity_poly.pdbx_strand_id
1 'polypeptide(L)'
;MSSTSKKRVTLNSQYHESYLKYGFVGTGNSHKPKPLCIVCGDQFSNKAMKLSKLLRHLNAKHPGVKDKSLEYFEKKPEHEGQKKFMRATTSIKENVLRASYLMANRIAKAKKPFTIGEELILPATKDICRELLGEAAVEKIAHVPLSADTVTRRIEEIAEDNEAQLFERINASPWYALQVDESTDIDNKAIFLAYVRYLYQEDVHEDLLCALPLPTNTTGAELFKSLDGYISRQN
;
A
#
# COMPACT_ATOMS: atom_id res chain seq x y z
N MET A 1 -5.79 -49.57 48.83
CA MET A 1 -5.11 -48.87 47.72
C MET A 1 -6.12 -48.62 46.62
N SER A 2 -6.55 -47.38 46.42
CA SER A 2 -7.30 -46.99 45.22
C SER A 2 -6.94 -45.56 44.87
N SER A 3 -6.17 -45.42 43.81
CA SER A 3 -5.65 -44.17 43.25
C SER A 3 -6.74 -43.50 42.42
N THR A 4 -7.36 -42.44 42.94
CA THR A 4 -8.22 -41.56 42.14
C THR A 4 -7.37 -40.50 41.45
N SER A 5 -7.12 -40.75 40.16
CA SER A 5 -6.44 -39.83 39.25
C SER A 5 -7.27 -38.56 39.06
N LYS A 6 -6.75 -37.40 39.51
CA LYS A 6 -7.34 -36.09 39.23
C LYS A 6 -7.20 -35.78 37.74
N LYS A 7 -8.28 -35.95 36.97
CA LYS A 7 -8.37 -35.48 35.58
C LYS A 7 -8.12 -33.96 35.55
N ARG A 8 -6.99 -33.57 34.95
CA ARG A 8 -6.64 -32.18 34.68
C ARG A 8 -7.55 -31.70 33.52
N VAL A 9 -8.53 -30.86 33.84
CA VAL A 9 -9.38 -30.23 32.82
C VAL A 9 -8.51 -29.28 32.00
N THR A 10 -8.29 -29.61 30.73
CA THR A 10 -7.72 -28.71 29.73
C THR A 10 -8.73 -27.60 29.45
N LEU A 11 -8.55 -26.44 30.08
CA LEU A 11 -9.23 -25.21 29.71
C LEU A 11 -8.85 -24.85 28.27
N ASN A 12 -9.79 -25.07 27.35
CA ASN A 12 -9.72 -24.58 25.98
C ASN A 12 -9.52 -23.05 26.05
N SER A 13 -8.32 -22.59 25.71
CA SER A 13 -7.95 -21.17 25.68
C SER A 13 -8.49 -20.55 24.39
N GLN A 14 -9.81 -20.39 24.35
CA GLN A 14 -10.54 -19.73 23.28
C GLN A 14 -10.55 -18.21 23.53
N TYR A 15 -10.42 -17.43 22.48
CA TYR A 15 -10.53 -15.98 22.56
C TYR A 15 -11.95 -15.62 22.99
N HIS A 16 -12.09 -14.63 23.88
CA HIS A 16 -13.37 -14.09 24.30
C HIS A 16 -13.47 -12.64 23.82
N GLU A 17 -14.60 -12.27 23.22
CA GLU A 17 -14.83 -10.92 22.65
C GLU A 17 -14.64 -9.80 23.67
N SER A 18 -14.87 -10.09 24.95
CA SER A 18 -14.57 -9.17 26.05
C SER A 18 -13.09 -8.77 26.19
N TYR A 19 -12.16 -9.35 25.42
CA TYR A 19 -10.77 -8.87 25.35
C TYR A 19 -10.59 -7.61 24.50
N LEU A 20 -11.57 -7.26 23.67
CA LEU A 20 -11.56 -6.03 22.89
C LEU A 20 -11.55 -4.79 23.79
N LYS A 21 -12.26 -4.81 24.93
CA LYS A 21 -12.26 -3.72 25.92
C LYS A 21 -10.89 -3.44 26.55
N TYR A 22 -9.93 -4.34 26.35
CA TYR A 22 -8.55 -4.20 26.81
C TYR A 22 -7.58 -3.97 25.65
N GLY A 23 -8.08 -3.73 24.44
CA GLY A 23 -7.28 -3.49 23.25
C GLY A 23 -6.66 -4.75 22.64
N PHE A 24 -7.33 -5.91 22.74
CA PHE A 24 -6.84 -7.15 22.13
C PHE A 24 -7.89 -7.84 21.27
N VAL A 25 -7.46 -8.33 20.12
CA VAL A 25 -8.29 -9.14 19.19
C VAL A 25 -7.70 -10.53 19.00
N GLY A 26 -8.54 -11.51 18.70
CA GLY A 26 -8.12 -12.87 18.38
C GLY A 26 -7.71 -12.97 16.91
N THR A 27 -6.52 -13.52 16.64
CA THR A 27 -5.99 -13.74 15.29
C THR A 27 -5.57 -15.20 15.09
N GLY A 28 -5.71 -15.76 13.88
CA GLY A 28 -5.38 -17.16 13.57
C GLY A 28 -6.59 -18.11 13.54
N ASN A 29 -6.36 -19.40 13.32
CA ASN A 29 -7.44 -20.40 13.14
C ASN A 29 -8.35 -20.50 14.38
N SER A 30 -9.64 -20.75 14.17
CA SER A 30 -10.68 -20.88 15.20
C SER A 30 -10.33 -21.85 16.35
N HIS A 31 -9.44 -22.82 16.10
CA HIS A 31 -8.97 -23.80 17.08
C HIS A 31 -7.73 -23.36 17.90
N LYS A 32 -6.98 -22.34 17.47
CA LYS A 32 -5.77 -21.82 18.16
C LYS A 32 -5.65 -20.30 17.98
N PRO A 33 -6.57 -19.51 18.55
CA PRO A 33 -6.48 -18.06 18.45
C PRO A 33 -5.24 -17.54 19.17
N LYS A 34 -4.60 -16.53 18.59
CA LYS A 34 -3.45 -15.78 19.10
C LYS A 34 -3.91 -14.36 19.43
N PRO A 35 -3.71 -13.86 20.66
CA PRO A 35 -4.07 -12.47 20.97
C PRO A 35 -3.18 -11.52 20.19
N LEU A 36 -3.75 -10.43 19.67
CA LEU A 36 -3.04 -9.33 19.02
C LEU A 36 -3.38 -8.04 19.76
N CYS A 37 -2.37 -7.25 20.15
CA CYS A 37 -2.61 -5.91 20.69
C CYS A 37 -2.94 -4.93 19.55
N ILE A 38 -4.07 -4.24 19.62
CA ILE A 38 -4.48 -3.27 18.60
C ILE A 38 -3.75 -1.93 18.69
N VAL A 39 -3.02 -1.69 19.78
CA VAL A 39 -2.27 -0.44 20.01
C VAL A 39 -0.91 -0.51 19.33
N CYS A 40 -0.18 -1.62 19.47
CA CYS A 40 1.17 -1.80 18.90
C CYS A 40 1.29 -2.85 17.79
N GLY A 41 0.33 -3.78 17.67
CA GLY A 41 0.41 -4.91 16.73
C GLY A 41 1.19 -6.12 17.25
N ASP A 42 1.62 -6.15 18.52
CA ASP A 42 2.30 -7.32 19.08
C ASP A 42 1.38 -8.55 19.10
N GLN A 43 1.83 -9.66 18.51
CA GLN A 43 1.12 -10.94 18.51
C GLN A 43 1.65 -11.86 19.62
N PHE A 44 0.74 -12.44 20.39
CA PHE A 44 1.05 -13.29 21.52
C PHE A 44 0.78 -14.77 21.19
N SER A 45 1.46 -15.67 21.89
CA SER A 45 1.11 -17.10 21.81
C SER A 45 -0.26 -17.36 22.45
N ASN A 46 -0.96 -18.43 22.05
CA ASN A 46 -2.22 -18.84 22.67
C ASN A 46 -2.09 -19.03 24.21
N LYS A 47 -0.93 -19.51 24.70
CA LYS A 47 -0.60 -19.62 26.13
C LYS A 47 -0.56 -18.28 26.89
N ALA A 48 -0.51 -17.17 26.16
CA ALA A 48 -0.52 -15.81 26.68
C ALA A 48 -1.92 -15.16 26.66
N MET A 49 -2.97 -15.88 26.26
CA MET A 49 -4.37 -15.44 26.27
C MET A 49 -4.98 -15.25 27.67
N LYS A 50 -4.15 -15.30 28.72
CA LYS A 50 -4.58 -14.95 30.08
C LYS A 50 -4.64 -13.43 30.21
N LEU A 51 -5.78 -12.92 30.68
CA LEU A 51 -6.02 -11.48 30.84
C LEU A 51 -4.91 -10.77 31.63
N SER A 52 -4.37 -11.38 32.68
CA SER A 52 -3.27 -10.83 33.47
C SER A 52 -1.99 -10.57 32.65
N LYS A 53 -1.70 -11.41 31.64
CA LYS A 53 -0.54 -11.23 30.76
C LYS A 53 -0.76 -10.11 29.73
N LEU A 54 -1.98 -10.02 29.20
CA LEU A 54 -2.39 -9.00 28.24
C LEU A 54 -2.42 -7.62 28.90
N LEU A 55 -3.03 -7.51 30.09
CA LEU A 55 -3.03 -6.29 30.89
C LEU A 55 -1.62 -5.87 31.31
N ARG A 56 -0.73 -6.81 31.64
CA ARG A 56 0.67 -6.49 31.92
C ARG A 56 1.35 -5.83 30.73
N HIS A 57 1.11 -6.32 29.52
CA HIS A 57 1.62 -5.68 28.31
C HIS A 57 1.04 -4.27 28.12
N LEU A 58 -0.29 -4.12 28.24
CA LEU A 58 -0.97 -2.84 28.09
C LEU A 58 -0.42 -1.81 29.09
N ASN A 59 -0.28 -2.20 30.36
CA ASN A 59 0.25 -1.34 31.41
C ASN A 59 1.72 -0.97 31.20
N ALA A 60 2.54 -1.89 30.69
CA ALA A 60 3.97 -1.68 30.53
C ALA A 60 4.32 -0.88 29.27
N LYS A 61 3.68 -1.20 28.13
CA LYS A 61 3.99 -0.56 26.84
C LYS A 61 3.07 0.60 26.49
N HIS A 62 1.87 0.64 27.08
CA HIS A 62 0.82 1.59 26.69
C HIS A 62 0.12 2.21 27.91
N PRO A 63 0.86 2.87 28.82
CA PRO A 63 0.27 3.45 30.03
C PRO A 63 -0.81 4.50 29.72
N GLY A 64 -0.67 5.25 28.61
CA GLY A 64 -1.61 6.30 28.19
C GLY A 64 -2.95 5.83 27.58
N VAL A 65 -3.16 4.51 27.42
CA VAL A 65 -4.42 3.94 26.89
C VAL A 65 -5.02 2.88 27.81
N LYS A 66 -4.47 2.71 29.01
CA LYS A 66 -4.87 1.69 30.00
C LYS A 66 -6.33 1.81 30.43
N ASP A 67 -6.83 3.05 30.54
CA ASP A 67 -8.15 3.36 31.09
C ASP A 67 -9.14 3.86 30.02
N LYS A 68 -8.83 3.66 28.73
CA LYS A 68 -9.71 4.08 27.63
C LYS A 68 -10.88 3.12 27.45
N SER A 69 -12.02 3.65 27.02
CA SER A 69 -13.28 2.92 26.87
C SER A 69 -13.26 1.93 25.70
N LEU A 70 -14.20 0.98 25.69
CA LEU A 70 -14.42 0.04 24.58
C LEU A 70 -14.62 0.78 23.24
N GLU A 71 -15.36 1.89 23.23
CA GLU A 71 -15.57 2.74 22.05
C GLU A 71 -14.26 3.27 21.43
N TYR A 72 -13.24 3.56 22.26
CA TYR A 72 -11.93 3.99 21.77
C TYR A 72 -11.24 2.87 20.97
N PHE A 73 -11.41 1.62 21.40
CA PHE A 73 -10.81 0.45 20.78
C PHE A 73 -11.62 -0.08 19.59
N GLU A 74 -12.92 0.20 19.53
CA GLU A 74 -13.79 -0.09 18.38
C GLU A 74 -13.62 0.89 17.22
N LYS A 75 -13.26 2.15 17.46
CA LYS A 75 -13.01 3.16 16.40
C LYS A 75 -11.60 3.09 15.79
N LYS A 76 -10.63 2.50 16.50
CA LYS A 76 -9.25 2.36 16.02
C LYS A 76 -8.97 1.28 14.94
N PRO A 77 -9.77 0.21 14.74
CA PRO A 77 -9.50 -0.80 13.72
C PRO A 77 -9.63 -0.26 12.29
N GLU A 78 -10.43 0.80 12.08
CA GLU A 78 -10.76 1.29 10.74
C GLU A 78 -9.65 2.14 10.09
N HIS A 79 -8.75 2.76 10.85
CA HIS A 79 -7.78 3.71 10.26
C HIS A 79 -6.29 3.40 10.49
N GLU A 80 -5.91 2.62 11.51
CA GLU A 80 -4.49 2.33 11.80
C GLU A 80 -4.16 0.84 11.93
N GLY A 81 -5.11 0.03 12.41
CA GLY A 81 -4.94 -1.42 12.56
C GLY A 81 -4.74 -2.12 11.22
N GLN A 82 -5.51 -1.76 10.19
CA GLN A 82 -5.36 -2.31 8.84
C GLN A 82 -4.06 -1.88 8.16
N LYS A 83 -3.60 -0.63 8.34
CA LYS A 83 -2.34 -0.13 7.76
C LYS A 83 -1.11 -0.84 8.32
N LYS A 84 -1.12 -1.27 9.59
CA LYS A 84 -0.04 -2.08 10.19
C LYS A 84 -0.24 -3.59 10.05
N PHE A 85 -1.46 -4.11 9.94
CA PHE A 85 -1.70 -5.54 9.70
C PHE A 85 -1.26 -5.98 8.29
N MET A 86 -1.34 -5.06 7.32
CA MET A 86 -0.68 -5.21 6.01
C MET A 86 0.86 -5.18 6.09
N ARG A 87 1.45 -4.54 7.11
CA ARG A 87 2.91 -4.53 7.34
C ARG A 87 3.40 -5.69 8.23
N ALA A 88 2.55 -6.24 9.10
CA ALA A 88 2.93 -7.27 10.07
C ALA A 88 2.81 -8.72 9.54
N THR A 89 2.22 -8.91 8.35
CA THR A 89 2.11 -10.22 7.69
C THR A 89 2.97 -10.33 6.42
N THR A 90 3.67 -9.27 6.05
CA THR A 90 4.44 -9.22 4.80
C THR A 90 5.91 -9.52 5.05
N SER A 91 6.19 -10.81 5.28
CA SER A 91 7.30 -11.41 4.54
C SER A 91 6.89 -11.61 3.07
N ILE A 92 6.27 -10.59 2.43
CA ILE A 92 6.32 -10.50 0.98
C ILE A 92 7.79 -10.21 0.74
N LYS A 93 8.52 -11.24 0.31
CA LYS A 93 9.93 -11.13 -0.03
C LYS A 93 10.07 -9.89 -0.92
N GLU A 94 10.99 -9.00 -0.60
CA GLU A 94 11.25 -7.76 -1.35
C GLU A 94 11.23 -7.99 -2.87
N ASN A 95 11.73 -9.15 -3.31
CA ASN A 95 11.69 -9.62 -4.69
C ASN A 95 10.28 -9.71 -5.30
N VAL A 96 9.27 -10.17 -4.56
CA VAL A 96 7.87 -10.28 -5.02
C VAL A 96 7.26 -8.89 -5.20
N LEU A 97 7.50 -8.00 -4.23
CA LEU A 97 7.07 -6.61 -4.32
C LEU A 97 7.72 -5.93 -5.54
N ARG A 98 9.05 -6.05 -5.67
CA ARG A 98 9.80 -5.50 -6.80
C ARG A 98 9.31 -6.05 -8.14
N ALA A 99 9.01 -7.35 -8.22
CA ALA A 99 8.42 -7.96 -9.41
C ALA A 99 7.08 -7.32 -9.79
N SER A 100 6.23 -7.00 -8.81
CA SER A 100 4.95 -6.32 -9.08
C SER A 100 5.14 -4.92 -9.68
N TYR A 101 6.06 -4.11 -9.15
CA TYR A 101 6.37 -2.80 -9.72
C TYR A 101 6.98 -2.90 -11.12
N LEU A 102 7.92 -3.83 -11.33
CA LEU A 102 8.53 -4.04 -12.65
C LEU A 102 7.47 -4.42 -13.69
N MET A 103 6.51 -5.27 -13.31
CA MET A 103 5.43 -5.65 -14.22
C MET A 103 4.45 -4.50 -14.47
N ALA A 104 4.01 -3.80 -13.43
CA ALA A 104 3.12 -2.65 -13.56
C ALA A 104 3.72 -1.55 -14.47
N ASN A 105 5.01 -1.24 -14.30
CA ASN A 105 5.73 -0.31 -15.17
C ASN A 105 5.76 -0.77 -16.63
N ARG A 106 5.97 -2.08 -16.87
CA ARG A 106 5.93 -2.64 -18.24
C ARG A 106 4.54 -2.54 -18.87
N ILE A 107 3.49 -2.83 -18.10
CA ILE A 107 2.09 -2.71 -18.54
C ILE A 107 1.79 -1.25 -18.94
N ALA A 108 2.18 -0.29 -18.09
CA ALA A 108 2.01 1.14 -18.35
C ALA A 108 2.76 1.59 -19.61
N LYS A 109 4.05 1.27 -19.73
CA LYS A 109 4.88 1.63 -20.90
C LYS A 109 4.36 1.01 -22.20
N ALA A 110 3.78 -0.18 -22.14
CA ALA A 110 3.15 -0.84 -23.28
C ALA A 110 1.73 -0.34 -23.58
N LYS A 111 1.20 0.62 -22.79
CA LYS A 111 -0.16 1.16 -22.88
C LYS A 111 -1.22 0.06 -22.91
N LYS A 112 -1.06 -0.96 -22.05
CA LYS A 112 -1.99 -2.09 -21.96
C LYS A 112 -3.02 -1.88 -20.83
N PRO A 113 -4.21 -2.51 -20.93
CA PRO A 113 -5.19 -2.48 -19.85
C PRO A 113 -4.61 -3.01 -18.54
N PHE A 114 -5.04 -2.47 -17.40
CA PHE A 114 -4.54 -2.89 -16.09
C PHE A 114 -4.89 -4.34 -15.74
N THR A 115 -5.97 -4.88 -16.33
CA THR A 115 -6.42 -6.27 -16.16
C THR A 115 -5.48 -7.30 -16.81
N ILE A 116 -4.61 -6.89 -17.75
CA ILE A 116 -3.74 -7.82 -18.47
C ILE A 116 -2.80 -8.61 -17.53
N GLY A 117 -2.48 -8.03 -16.37
CA GLY A 117 -1.68 -8.64 -15.32
C GLY A 117 -2.27 -9.95 -14.82
N GLU A 118 -3.57 -9.94 -14.48
CA GLU A 118 -4.28 -11.10 -13.93
C GLU A 118 -4.89 -11.99 -15.01
N GLU A 119 -5.32 -11.42 -16.14
CA GLU A 119 -5.99 -12.17 -17.22
C GLU A 119 -5.03 -12.99 -18.08
N LEU A 120 -3.81 -12.50 -18.31
CA LEU A 120 -2.89 -13.11 -19.27
C LEU A 120 -1.48 -13.33 -18.70
N ILE A 121 -0.87 -12.29 -18.13
CA ILE A 121 0.54 -12.32 -17.75
C ILE A 121 0.77 -13.33 -16.62
N LEU A 122 -0.03 -13.28 -15.55
CA LEU A 122 0.15 -14.17 -14.41
C LEU A 122 -0.13 -15.65 -14.77
N PRO A 123 -1.23 -16.02 -15.46
CA PRO A 123 -1.44 -17.39 -15.94
C PRO A 123 -0.32 -17.89 -16.85
N ALA A 124 0.04 -17.12 -17.89
CA ALA A 124 1.08 -17.52 -18.84
C ALA A 124 2.44 -17.72 -18.16
N THR A 125 2.80 -16.85 -17.21
CA THR A 125 4.04 -16.99 -16.45
C THR A 125 4.02 -18.25 -15.57
N LYS A 126 2.88 -18.58 -14.96
CA LYS A 126 2.72 -19.82 -14.18
C LYS A 126 2.90 -21.06 -15.05
N ASP A 127 2.33 -21.08 -16.26
CA ASP A 127 2.44 -22.22 -17.17
C ASP A 127 3.88 -22.44 -17.64
N ILE A 128 4.56 -21.38 -18.06
CA ILE A 128 5.98 -21.44 -18.43
C ILE A 128 6.84 -21.93 -17.26
N CYS A 129 6.63 -21.39 -16.05
CA CYS A 129 7.41 -21.78 -14.89
C CYS A 129 7.12 -23.19 -14.40
N ARG A 130 5.90 -23.69 -14.59
CA ARG A 130 5.57 -25.09 -14.29
C ARG A 130 6.37 -26.04 -15.16
N GLU A 131 6.38 -25.82 -16.47
CA GLU A 131 7.07 -26.67 -17.44
C GLU A 131 8.60 -26.58 -17.31
N LEU A 132 9.14 -25.38 -17.08
CA LEU A 132 10.59 -25.17 -17.12
C LEU A 132 11.27 -25.27 -15.74
N LEU A 133 10.56 -24.93 -14.65
CA LEU A 133 11.16 -24.73 -13.33
C LEU A 133 10.47 -25.54 -12.21
N GLY A 134 9.33 -26.18 -12.51
CA GLY A 134 8.54 -26.97 -11.57
C GLY A 134 7.66 -26.16 -10.61
N GLU A 135 6.82 -26.88 -9.86
CA GLU A 135 5.77 -26.30 -8.99
C GLU A 135 6.29 -25.34 -7.90
N ALA A 136 7.53 -25.55 -7.42
CA ALA A 136 8.13 -24.66 -6.43
C ALA A 136 8.34 -23.22 -6.95
N ALA A 137 8.51 -23.04 -8.26
CA ALA A 137 8.59 -21.72 -8.89
C ALA A 137 7.20 -21.09 -9.05
N VAL A 138 6.20 -21.90 -9.43
CA VAL A 138 4.80 -21.48 -9.58
C VAL A 138 4.25 -20.88 -8.29
N GLU A 139 4.53 -21.52 -7.14
CA GLU A 139 4.09 -21.01 -5.83
C GLU A 139 4.67 -19.61 -5.52
N LYS A 140 5.93 -19.36 -5.88
CA LYS A 140 6.55 -18.04 -5.71
C LYS A 140 5.89 -16.97 -6.57
N ILE A 141 5.53 -17.34 -7.80
CA ILE A 141 4.90 -16.43 -8.78
C ILE A 141 3.45 -16.15 -8.41
N ALA A 142 2.74 -17.13 -7.85
CA ALA A 142 1.36 -16.98 -7.38
C ALA A 142 1.20 -15.86 -6.33
N HIS A 143 2.27 -15.52 -5.61
CA HIS A 143 2.28 -14.43 -4.63
C HIS A 143 2.56 -13.04 -5.22
N VAL A 144 2.92 -12.92 -6.51
CA VAL A 144 3.14 -11.62 -7.15
C VAL A 144 1.77 -10.97 -7.40
N PRO A 145 1.47 -9.83 -6.75
CA PRO A 145 0.17 -9.20 -6.90
C PRO A 145 0.11 -8.46 -8.24
N LEU A 146 -0.73 -8.95 -9.15
CA LEU A 146 -0.94 -8.40 -10.50
C LEU A 146 -2.42 -8.16 -10.84
N SER A 147 -3.29 -8.07 -9.82
CA SER A 147 -4.68 -7.65 -10.03
C SER A 147 -4.74 -6.25 -10.62
N ALA A 148 -5.82 -5.93 -11.34
CA ALA A 148 -6.01 -4.59 -11.91
C ALA A 148 -5.79 -3.49 -10.86
N ASP A 149 -6.41 -3.61 -9.68
CA ASP A 149 -6.26 -2.65 -8.58
C ASP A 149 -4.80 -2.50 -8.11
N THR A 150 -4.05 -3.61 -8.07
CA THR A 150 -2.64 -3.55 -7.69
C THR A 150 -1.85 -2.85 -8.78
N VAL A 151 -2.05 -3.22 -10.04
CA VAL A 151 -1.32 -2.62 -11.17
C VAL A 151 -1.58 -1.11 -11.20
N THR A 152 -2.83 -0.68 -11.08
CA THR A 152 -3.20 0.75 -10.99
C THR A 152 -2.43 1.45 -9.88
N ARG A 153 -2.53 0.95 -8.64
CA ARG A 153 -1.84 1.56 -7.49
C ARG A 153 -0.33 1.61 -7.66
N ARG A 154 0.28 0.58 -8.25
CA ARG A 154 1.73 0.57 -8.50
C ARG A 154 2.13 1.60 -9.56
N ILE A 155 1.29 1.83 -10.57
CA ILE A 155 1.52 2.84 -11.59
C ILE A 155 1.39 4.24 -10.98
N GLU A 156 0.38 4.47 -10.13
CA GLU A 156 0.22 5.73 -9.38
C GLU A 156 1.44 6.00 -8.50
N GLU A 157 1.88 5.04 -7.70
CA GLU A 157 3.07 5.16 -6.85
C GLU A 157 4.36 5.42 -7.66
N ILE A 158 4.50 4.82 -8.85
CA ILE A 158 5.62 5.12 -9.76
C ILE A 158 5.51 6.54 -10.32
N ALA A 159 4.31 6.99 -10.64
CA ALA A 159 4.08 8.33 -11.18
C ALA A 159 4.40 9.40 -10.12
N GLU A 160 3.94 9.21 -8.88
CA GLU A 160 4.25 10.07 -7.73
C GLU A 160 5.76 10.15 -7.48
N ASP A 161 6.47 9.01 -7.52
CA ASP A 161 7.93 8.97 -7.34
C ASP A 161 8.67 9.68 -8.49
N ASN A 162 8.24 9.50 -9.73
CA ASN A 162 8.80 10.22 -10.87
C ASN A 162 8.56 11.73 -10.78
N GLU A 163 7.36 12.15 -10.36
CA GLU A 163 7.01 13.56 -10.17
C GLU A 163 7.88 14.19 -9.07
N ALA A 164 8.03 13.51 -7.92
CA ALA A 164 8.92 13.97 -6.85
C ALA A 164 10.38 14.14 -7.33
N GLN A 165 10.92 13.14 -8.04
CA GLN A 165 12.26 13.23 -8.62
C GLN A 165 12.40 14.36 -9.64
N LEU A 166 11.37 14.61 -10.45
CA LEU A 166 11.37 15.72 -11.41
C LEU A 166 11.45 17.06 -10.68
N PHE A 167 10.65 17.28 -9.65
CA PHE A 167 10.69 18.50 -8.84
C PHE A 167 12.03 18.69 -8.12
N GLU A 168 12.62 17.63 -7.57
CA GLU A 168 13.96 17.68 -7.00
C GLU A 168 14.99 18.21 -8.01
N ARG A 169 14.92 17.73 -9.27
CA ARG A 169 15.84 18.17 -10.34
C ARG A 169 15.58 19.60 -10.77
N ILE A 170 14.32 20.00 -10.95
CA ILE A 170 13.96 21.37 -11.32
C ILE A 170 14.43 22.35 -10.24
N ASN A 171 14.19 22.04 -8.97
CA ASN A 171 14.58 22.88 -7.84
C ASN A 171 16.10 22.96 -7.66
N ALA A 172 16.84 21.91 -8.02
CA ALA A 172 18.30 21.93 -8.03
C ALA A 172 18.89 22.66 -9.25
N SER A 173 18.12 22.83 -10.32
CA SER A 173 18.58 23.49 -11.54
C SER A 173 18.68 25.02 -11.35
N PRO A 174 19.78 25.67 -11.77
CA PRO A 174 19.92 27.12 -11.69
C PRO A 174 18.94 27.88 -12.60
N TRP A 175 18.51 27.25 -13.69
CA TRP A 175 17.53 27.80 -14.62
C TRP A 175 16.57 26.72 -15.10
N TYR A 176 15.33 27.11 -15.32
CA TYR A 176 14.36 26.28 -16.04
C TYR A 176 13.49 27.16 -16.93
N ALA A 177 12.91 26.54 -17.96
CA ALA A 177 11.94 27.17 -18.83
C ALA A 177 10.68 26.30 -18.91
N LEU A 178 9.51 26.94 -18.92
CA LEU A 178 8.24 26.26 -19.14
C LEU A 178 7.79 26.49 -20.58
N GLN A 179 7.44 25.42 -21.28
CA GLN A 179 6.75 25.46 -22.55
C GLN A 179 5.33 25.00 -22.32
N VAL A 180 4.36 25.84 -22.65
CA VAL A 180 2.94 25.54 -22.48
C VAL A 180 2.28 25.44 -23.85
N ASP A 181 1.35 24.49 -23.98
CA ASP A 181 0.60 24.26 -25.20
C ASP A 181 -0.85 23.87 -24.89
N GLU A 182 -1.75 24.15 -25.83
CA GLU A 182 -3.14 23.73 -25.80
C GLU A 182 -3.36 22.63 -26.85
N SER A 183 -3.82 21.47 -26.41
CA SER A 183 -4.18 20.34 -27.27
C SER A 183 -5.65 19.98 -27.09
N THR A 184 -6.20 19.15 -27.97
CA THR A 184 -7.51 18.52 -27.78
C THR A 184 -7.36 17.02 -27.52
N ASP A 185 -8.23 16.47 -26.67
CA ASP A 185 -8.33 15.02 -26.45
C ASP A 185 -9.21 14.33 -27.50
N ILE A 186 -9.36 13.02 -27.39
CA ILE A 186 -10.19 12.21 -28.31
C ILE A 186 -11.68 12.55 -28.24
N ASP A 187 -12.14 13.18 -27.15
CA ASP A 187 -13.50 13.66 -26.94
C ASP A 187 -13.65 15.14 -27.33
N ASN A 188 -12.64 15.73 -27.98
CA ASN A 188 -12.59 17.14 -28.38
C ASN A 188 -12.67 18.13 -27.19
N LYS A 189 -12.19 17.71 -26.02
CA LYS A 189 -12.00 18.57 -24.83
C LYS A 189 -10.60 19.16 -24.86
N ALA A 190 -10.50 20.44 -24.50
CA ALA A 190 -9.22 21.12 -24.39
C ALA A 190 -8.39 20.54 -23.23
N ILE A 191 -7.11 20.26 -23.49
CA ILE A 191 -6.10 19.84 -22.53
C ILE A 191 -4.96 20.85 -22.58
N PHE A 192 -4.57 21.33 -21.41
CA PHE A 192 -3.35 22.09 -21.19
C PHE A 192 -2.17 21.14 -20.99
N LEU A 193 -1.12 21.33 -21.77
CA LEU A 193 0.14 20.61 -21.64
C LEU A 193 1.22 21.60 -21.19
N ALA A 194 1.95 21.25 -20.13
CA ALA A 194 3.14 21.98 -19.71
C ALA A 194 4.34 21.06 -19.76
N TYR A 195 5.40 21.48 -20.45
CA TYR A 195 6.71 20.87 -20.46
C TYR A 195 7.68 21.77 -19.72
N VAL A 196 8.65 21.16 -19.06
CA VAL A 196 9.71 21.85 -18.34
C VAL A 196 11.07 21.46 -18.90
N ARG A 197 11.86 22.47 -19.24
CA ARG A 197 13.27 22.32 -19.61
C ARG A 197 14.14 22.79 -18.47
N TYR A 198 15.08 21.96 -18.03
CA TYR A 198 15.95 22.25 -16.88
C TYR A 198 17.35 21.68 -17.10
N LEU A 199 18.34 22.18 -16.36
CA LEU A 199 19.70 21.65 -16.39
C LEU A 199 19.84 20.55 -15.34
N TYR A 200 20.36 19.40 -15.75
CA TYR A 200 20.67 18.30 -14.86
C TYR A 200 21.92 17.58 -15.36
N GLN A 201 22.90 17.38 -14.47
CA GLN A 201 24.18 16.73 -14.80
C GLN A 201 24.88 17.35 -16.03
N GLU A 202 24.89 18.69 -16.12
CA GLU A 202 25.49 19.48 -17.21
C GLU A 202 24.75 19.43 -18.57
N ASP A 203 23.68 18.65 -18.68
CA ASP A 203 22.85 18.56 -19.88
C ASP A 203 21.48 19.24 -19.71
N VAL A 204 20.88 19.65 -20.83
CA VAL A 204 19.49 20.14 -20.86
C VAL A 204 18.55 18.96 -20.98
N HIS A 205 17.64 18.83 -20.02
CA HIS A 205 16.57 17.84 -20.02
C HIS A 205 15.22 18.50 -20.31
N GLU A 206 14.32 17.76 -20.94
CA GLU A 206 12.93 18.15 -21.15
C GLU A 206 12.02 17.02 -20.67
N ASP A 207 11.07 17.35 -19.81
CA ASP A 207 10.06 16.42 -19.31
C ASP A 207 8.66 17.05 -19.36
N LEU A 208 7.64 16.20 -19.44
CA LEU A 208 6.25 16.64 -19.28
C LEU A 208 6.02 16.95 -17.79
N LEU A 209 5.70 18.20 -17.49
CA LEU A 209 5.39 18.65 -16.14
C LEU A 209 3.97 18.27 -15.75
N CYS A 210 2.98 18.64 -16.58
CA CYS A 210 1.59 18.26 -16.33
C CYS A 210 0.76 18.24 -17.62
N ALA A 211 -0.32 17.45 -17.58
CA ALA A 211 -1.38 17.44 -18.57
C ALA A 211 -2.72 17.59 -17.83
N LEU A 212 -3.37 18.74 -17.99
CA LEU A 212 -4.55 19.12 -17.21
C LEU A 212 -5.73 19.34 -18.14
N PRO A 213 -6.93 18.79 -17.84
CA PRO A 213 -8.13 19.16 -18.57
C PRO A 213 -8.44 20.63 -18.33
N LEU A 214 -8.75 21.35 -19.39
CA LEU A 214 -9.19 22.74 -19.29
C LEU A 214 -10.73 22.81 -19.21
N PRO A 215 -11.28 23.77 -18.45
CA PRO A 215 -12.67 24.14 -18.62
C PRO A 215 -12.92 24.65 -20.05
N THR A 216 -14.18 24.76 -20.45
CA THR A 216 -14.60 25.10 -21.83
C THR A 216 -13.99 26.40 -22.41
N ASN A 217 -13.41 27.26 -21.56
CA ASN A 217 -12.82 28.53 -21.94
C ASN A 217 -11.29 28.45 -21.90
N THR A 218 -10.63 28.54 -23.06
CA THR A 218 -9.17 28.45 -23.22
C THR A 218 -8.51 29.83 -23.18
N THR A 219 -8.93 30.66 -22.21
CA THR A 219 -8.34 32.00 -22.03
C THR A 219 -7.00 31.90 -21.31
N GLY A 220 -6.07 32.83 -21.58
CA GLY A 220 -4.79 32.87 -20.88
C GLY A 220 -4.90 32.93 -19.35
N ALA A 221 -5.98 33.51 -18.82
CA ALA A 221 -6.26 33.54 -17.38
C ALA A 221 -6.58 32.14 -16.80
N GLU A 222 -7.36 31.33 -17.51
CA GLU A 222 -7.66 29.94 -17.11
C GLU A 222 -6.44 29.03 -17.23
N LEU A 223 -5.59 29.25 -18.25
CA LEU A 223 -4.30 28.57 -18.38
C LEU A 223 -3.40 28.87 -17.17
N PHE A 224 -3.24 30.16 -16.85
CA PHE A 224 -2.43 30.59 -15.71
C PHE A 224 -2.95 29.99 -14.39
N LYS A 225 -4.25 30.06 -14.15
CA LYS A 225 -4.90 29.51 -12.95
C LYS A 225 -4.71 28.00 -12.83
N SER A 226 -4.81 27.27 -13.94
CA SER A 226 -4.58 25.81 -13.97
C SER A 226 -3.14 25.46 -13.60
N LEU A 227 -2.17 26.18 -14.17
CA LEU A 227 -0.76 25.99 -13.89
C LEU A 227 -0.40 26.37 -12.45
N ASP A 228 -0.84 27.55 -11.98
CA ASP A 228 -0.61 28.04 -10.63
C ASP A 228 -1.20 27.09 -9.57
N GLY A 229 -2.43 26.61 -9.80
CA GLY A 229 -3.07 25.61 -8.94
C GLY A 229 -2.37 24.26 -8.94
N TYR A 230 -1.74 23.86 -10.05
CA TYR A 230 -0.92 22.65 -10.10
C TYR A 230 0.39 22.83 -9.32
N ILE A 231 1.14 23.90 -9.57
CA ILE A 231 2.42 24.18 -8.89
C ILE A 231 2.20 24.37 -7.38
N SER A 232 1.13 25.06 -6.98
CA SER A 232 0.82 25.31 -5.57
C SER A 232 0.50 24.03 -4.76
N ARG A 233 0.09 22.93 -5.41
CA ARG A 233 -0.13 21.64 -4.73
C ARG A 233 1.16 20.87 -4.46
N GLN A 234 2.26 21.28 -5.09
CA GLN A 234 3.56 20.60 -5.03
C GLN A 234 4.52 21.27 -4.02
N ASN A 235 4.12 22.41 -3.44
CA ASN A 235 4.78 23.10 -2.33
C ASN A 235 4.11 22.77 -0.99
#